data_AF-B7JZS1-F1
#
_entry.id   AF-B7JZS1-F1
#
_cell.length_a   1.000
_cell.length_b   1.000
_cell.length_c   1.000
_cell.angle_alpha   90.00
_cell.angle_beta   90.00
_cell.angle_gamma   90.00
#
_symmetry.space_group_name_H-M   'P 1'
#
loop_
_entity.id
_entity.type
_entity.pdbx_description
1 polymer ?
#
loop_
_entity_poly.entity_id
_entity_poly.type
_entity_poly.pdbx_seq_one_letter_code
_entity_poly.pdbx_strand_id
1 'polypeptide(L)'
;MLLNLLEKLGRKRIIYDRDGLRPYMVRYYLLFRDKLTEDEPAKNLPFNLMLHHICLSDPDDLHDHPWWYATLILKGGYWEITPEGKFWRGTGHFRIRSPESLHRIEIPEGSQGSWSLFFCGTRMRNWGFIKEEKWIDHKQYLEQRKYKEESCS
;
A
#
# COMPACT_ATOMS: atom_id res chain seq x y z
N MET A 1 20.53 4.41 10.77
CA MET A 1 21.60 3.69 10.03
C MET A 1 21.04 2.76 8.97
N LEU A 2 20.13 1.84 9.29
CA LEU A 2 19.53 0.90 8.31
C LEU A 2 18.80 1.57 7.15
N LEU A 3 17.85 2.49 7.42
CA LEU A 3 17.05 3.12 6.36
C LEU A 3 17.92 3.89 5.36
N ASN A 4 18.91 4.63 5.85
CA ASN A 4 19.87 5.36 5.01
C ASN A 4 20.70 4.42 4.13
N LEU A 5 21.09 3.25 4.65
CA LEU A 5 21.77 2.24 3.86
C LEU A 5 20.86 1.71 2.74
N LEU A 6 19.62 1.34 3.07
CA LEU A 6 18.65 0.85 2.07
C LEU A 6 18.37 1.89 0.99
N GLU A 7 18.28 3.16 1.36
CA GLU A 7 18.16 4.27 0.42
C GLU A 7 19.37 4.37 -0.51
N LYS A 8 20.60 4.36 0.03
CA LYS A 8 21.84 4.36 -0.77
C LYS A 8 21.97 3.15 -1.70
N LEU A 9 21.38 2.01 -1.33
CA LEU A 9 21.34 0.81 -2.16
C LEU A 9 20.20 0.83 -3.21
N GLY A 10 19.46 1.93 -3.34
CA GLY A 10 18.32 2.04 -4.27
C GLY A 10 17.16 1.12 -3.90
N ARG A 11 16.96 0.88 -2.60
CA ARG A 11 15.90 -0.01 -2.07
C ARG A 11 14.76 0.75 -1.39
N LYS A 12 14.74 2.07 -1.51
CA LYS A 12 13.65 2.93 -1.02
C LYS A 12 12.77 3.32 -2.20
N ARG A 13 11.47 3.05 -2.09
CA ARG A 13 10.42 3.55 -2.97
C ARG A 13 9.51 4.48 -2.18
N ILE A 14 9.19 5.63 -2.77
CA ILE A 14 8.21 6.56 -2.22
C ILE A 14 7.02 6.55 -3.17
N ILE A 15 5.83 6.33 -2.61
CA ILE A 15 4.55 6.49 -3.28
C ILE A 15 3.97 7.78 -2.74
N TYR A 16 3.76 8.75 -3.61
CA TYR A 16 3.21 10.05 -3.24
C TYR A 16 1.68 10.00 -3.20
N ASP A 17 1.08 10.95 -2.49
CA ASP A 17 -0.35 11.21 -2.52
C ASP A 17 -0.80 11.70 -3.90
N ARG A 18 -2.11 11.92 -4.03
CA ARG A 18 -2.76 12.23 -5.31
C ARG A 18 -2.13 13.43 -6.02
N ASP A 19 -1.73 14.45 -5.25
CA ASP A 19 -1.19 15.71 -5.76
C ASP A 19 0.32 15.60 -6.04
N GLY A 20 0.94 14.47 -5.70
CA GLY A 20 2.39 14.28 -5.79
C GLY A 20 3.17 15.08 -4.75
N LEU A 21 2.49 15.66 -3.74
CA LEU A 21 3.08 16.63 -2.82
C LEU A 21 3.65 15.98 -1.57
N ARG A 22 2.98 14.94 -1.05
CA ARG A 22 3.36 14.30 0.21
C ARG A 22 3.54 12.81 0.03
N PRO A 23 4.50 12.19 0.73
CA PRO A 23 4.58 10.73 0.78
C PRO A 23 3.29 10.15 1.35
N TYR A 24 2.60 9.34 0.57
CA TYR A 24 1.47 8.52 1.03
C TYR A 24 1.99 7.22 1.67
N MET A 25 2.98 6.58 1.06
CA MET A 25 3.63 5.38 1.59
C MET A 25 5.09 5.32 1.19
N VAL A 26 5.97 4.97 2.13
CA VAL A 26 7.38 4.67 1.88
C VAL A 26 7.60 3.18 2.05
N ARG A 27 8.24 2.54 1.07
CA ARG A 27 8.61 1.12 1.10
C ARG A 27 10.12 0.98 1.05
N TYR A 28 10.66 0.17 1.95
CA TYR A 28 12.05 -0.25 1.91
C TYR A 28 12.14 -1.75 1.64
N TYR A 29 12.76 -2.13 0.52
CA TYR A 29 12.98 -3.53 0.16
C TYR A 29 14.10 -4.14 1.01
N LEU A 30 13.77 -5.12 1.86
CA LEU A 30 14.76 -5.78 2.72
C LEU A 30 15.48 -6.91 1.99
N LEU A 31 14.79 -7.64 1.12
CA LEU A 31 15.37 -8.75 0.36
C LEU A 31 15.71 -8.36 -1.07
N PHE A 32 14.69 -8.22 -1.92
CA PHE A 32 14.86 -7.99 -3.35
C PHE A 32 14.35 -6.61 -3.75
N ARG A 33 15.16 -5.84 -4.48
CA ARG A 33 14.68 -4.62 -5.14
C ARG A 33 13.67 -5.01 -6.22
N ASP A 34 12.51 -4.38 -6.18
CA ASP A 34 11.47 -4.44 -7.21
C ASP A 34 11.37 -3.08 -7.94
N LYS A 35 10.21 -2.73 -8.54
CA LYS A 35 9.96 -1.42 -9.15
C LYS A 35 10.08 -0.27 -8.15
N LEU A 36 10.72 0.83 -8.54
CA LEU A 36 10.84 2.06 -7.74
C LEU A 36 9.83 3.14 -8.15
N THR A 37 9.42 3.18 -9.41
CA THR A 37 8.41 4.09 -9.95
C THR A 37 7.20 3.31 -10.44
N GLU A 38 6.11 3.99 -10.80
CA GLU A 38 4.93 3.31 -11.37
C GLU A 38 5.17 2.81 -12.81
N ASP A 39 6.01 3.51 -13.58
CA ASP A 39 6.32 3.17 -14.97
C ASP A 39 7.28 1.97 -15.09
N GLU A 40 8.03 1.68 -14.03
CA GLU A 40 8.89 0.49 -13.97
C GLU A 40 8.04 -0.79 -13.85
N PRO A 41 8.29 -1.83 -14.68
CA PRO A 41 7.61 -3.11 -14.54
C PRO A 41 8.02 -3.79 -13.23
N ALA A 42 7.03 -4.35 -12.52
CA ALA A 42 7.30 -5.19 -11.35
C ALA A 42 8.03 -6.48 -11.79
N LYS A 43 9.02 -6.90 -10.99
CA LYS A 43 9.77 -8.13 -11.21
C LYS A 43 8.94 -9.35 -10.81
N ASN A 44 9.17 -10.46 -11.51
CA ASN A 44 8.54 -11.74 -11.17
C ASN A 44 9.30 -12.42 -10.01
N LEU A 45 9.08 -11.93 -8.79
CA LEU A 45 9.70 -12.47 -7.57
C LEU A 45 8.76 -13.48 -6.89
N PRO A 46 9.28 -14.61 -6.37
CA PRO A 46 8.44 -15.61 -5.69
C PRO A 46 7.90 -15.12 -4.34
N PHE A 47 8.58 -14.14 -3.72
CA PHE A 47 8.16 -13.44 -2.51
C PHE A 47 9.04 -12.20 -2.31
N ASN A 48 8.63 -11.32 -1.38
CA ASN A 48 9.48 -10.22 -0.91
C ASN A 48 9.21 -9.88 0.56
N LEU A 49 10.20 -9.27 1.20
CA LEU A 49 10.09 -8.72 2.54
C LEU A 49 10.42 -7.23 2.48
N MET A 50 9.48 -6.42 2.97
CA MET A 50 9.56 -4.96 2.92
C MET A 50 9.29 -4.38 4.30
N LEU A 51 9.90 -3.25 4.58
CA LEU A 51 9.47 -2.36 5.65
C LEU A 51 8.58 -1.29 5.03
N HIS A 52 7.33 -1.22 5.45
CA HIS A 52 6.38 -0.19 5.03
C HIS A 52 6.27 0.89 6.10
N HIS A 53 6.21 2.14 5.64
CA HIS A 53 5.73 3.29 6.41
C HIS A 53 4.54 3.87 5.66
N ILE A 54 3.35 3.67 6.21
CA ILE A 54 2.10 4.23 5.69
C ILE A 54 1.93 5.58 6.37
N CYS A 55 2.00 6.65 5.59
CA CYS A 55 2.02 8.02 6.09
C CYS A 55 0.62 8.66 6.07
N LEU A 56 -0.19 8.32 5.08
CA LEU A 56 -1.50 8.91 4.84
C LEU A 56 -2.56 7.82 4.64
N SER A 57 -3.82 8.19 4.86
CA SER A 57 -4.96 7.32 4.58
C SER A 57 -5.09 7.03 3.09
N ASP A 58 -5.67 5.87 2.79
CA ASP A 58 -6.08 5.48 1.44
C ASP A 58 -7.19 6.38 0.92
N PRO A 59 -7.44 6.36 -0.41
CA PRO A 59 -8.70 6.82 -0.99
C PRO A 59 -9.92 6.09 -0.39
N ASP A 60 -11.11 6.63 -0.63
CA ASP A 60 -12.32 6.12 0.02
C ASP A 60 -12.76 4.71 -0.40
N ASP A 61 -12.29 4.23 -1.55
CA ASP A 61 -12.68 2.93 -2.10
C ASP A 61 -11.81 1.78 -1.52
N LEU A 62 -12.45 0.64 -1.27
CA LEU A 62 -11.74 -0.59 -0.87
C LEU A 62 -10.89 -1.10 -2.03
N HIS A 63 -9.72 -1.67 -1.73
CA HIS A 63 -8.84 -2.27 -2.72
C HIS A 63 -8.34 -3.65 -2.31
N ASP A 64 -7.96 -4.45 -3.31
CA ASP A 64 -7.38 -5.77 -3.16
C ASP A 64 -5.87 -5.77 -3.51
N HIS A 65 -5.26 -6.96 -3.51
CA HIS A 65 -3.82 -7.12 -3.70
C HIS A 65 -3.49 -8.15 -4.79
N PRO A 66 -2.35 -7.99 -5.49
CA PRO A 66 -1.93 -8.96 -6.48
C PRO A 66 -1.30 -10.22 -5.87
N TRP A 67 -1.08 -10.25 -4.55
CA TRP A 67 -0.43 -11.31 -3.78
C TRP A 67 -1.17 -11.55 -2.46
N TRP A 68 -0.99 -12.74 -1.88
CA TRP A 68 -1.21 -12.90 -0.44
C TRP A 68 -0.12 -12.14 0.33
N TYR A 69 -0.42 -11.72 1.55
CA TYR A 69 0.57 -11.07 2.40
C TYR A 69 0.42 -11.42 3.87
N ALA A 70 1.53 -11.30 4.59
CA ALA A 70 1.58 -11.24 6.04
C ALA A 70 2.10 -9.86 6.48
N THR A 71 1.51 -9.29 7.53
CA THR A 71 1.95 -8.00 8.06
C THR A 71 2.05 -8.04 9.57
N LEU A 72 3.13 -7.49 10.11
CA LEU A 72 3.35 -7.23 11.53
C LEU A 72 3.56 -5.73 11.72
N ILE A 73 2.68 -5.09 12.51
CA ILE A 73 2.84 -3.66 12.82
C ILE A 73 3.91 -3.50 13.89
N LEU A 74 4.95 -2.73 13.55
CA LEU A 74 6.13 -2.50 14.40
C LEU A 74 6.01 -1.23 15.24
N LYS A 75 5.33 -0.20 14.72
CA LYS A 75 5.14 1.07 15.43
C LYS A 75 3.92 1.81 14.88
N GLY A 76 3.17 2.46 15.78
CA GLY A 76 1.95 3.18 15.42
C GLY A 76 0.79 2.22 15.20
N GLY A 77 -0.03 2.53 14.20
CA GLY A 77 -1.19 1.73 13.81
C GLY A 77 -2.11 2.49 12.86
N TYR A 78 -3.16 1.81 12.43
CA TYR A 78 -4.19 2.38 11.57
C TYR A 78 -5.56 1.77 11.85
N TRP A 79 -6.60 2.49 11.44
CA TRP A 79 -7.91 1.90 11.27
C TRP A 79 -7.95 1.19 9.93
N GLU A 80 -8.34 -0.07 9.96
CA GLU A 80 -8.62 -0.84 8.77
C GLU A 80 -10.12 -0.93 8.57
N ILE A 81 -10.57 -0.64 7.37
CA ILE A 81 -11.96 -0.80 6.95
C ILE A 81 -11.99 -1.95 5.95
N THR A 82 -12.83 -2.94 6.22
CA THR A 82 -13.08 -4.10 5.37
C THR A 82 -14.60 -4.20 5.13
N PRO A 83 -15.07 -5.08 4.24
CA PRO A 83 -16.51 -5.35 4.09
C PRO A 83 -17.21 -5.74 5.40
N GLU A 84 -16.48 -6.32 6.35
CA GLU A 84 -17.00 -6.78 7.65
C GLU A 84 -17.03 -5.67 8.72
N GLY A 85 -16.36 -4.53 8.49
CA GLY A 85 -16.40 -3.40 9.41
C GLY A 85 -15.07 -2.67 9.57
N LYS A 86 -14.97 -1.89 10.66
CA LYS A 86 -13.82 -1.05 10.98
C LYS A 86 -13.08 -1.57 12.21
N PHE A 87 -11.78 -1.79 12.08
CA PHE A 87 -10.95 -2.43 13.10
C PHE A 87 -9.65 -1.65 13.35
N TRP A 88 -9.29 -1.46 14.61
CA TRP A 88 -7.99 -0.90 14.95
C TRP A 88 -6.88 -1.95 14.80
N ARG A 89 -5.80 -1.60 14.12
CA ARG A 89 -4.60 -2.42 13.94
C ARG A 89 -3.41 -1.66 14.51
N GLY A 90 -3.04 -1.99 15.75
CA GLY A 90 -1.95 -1.34 16.48
C GLY A 90 -0.63 -2.13 16.47
N THR A 91 0.37 -1.61 17.16
CA THR A 91 1.69 -2.26 17.33
C THR A 91 1.56 -3.68 17.88
N GLY A 92 2.32 -4.62 17.31
CA GLY A 92 2.26 -6.05 17.64
C GLY A 92 1.17 -6.82 16.89
N HIS A 93 0.23 -6.14 16.24
CA HIS A 93 -0.80 -6.82 15.46
C HIS A 93 -0.18 -7.55 14.26
N PHE A 94 -0.44 -8.87 14.18
CA PHE A 94 -0.01 -9.74 13.11
C PHE A 94 -1.21 -10.33 12.37
N ARG A 95 -1.10 -10.51 11.05
CA ARG A 95 -2.11 -11.21 10.25
C ARG A 95 -1.58 -11.68 8.91
N ILE A 96 -2.35 -12.58 8.31
CA ILE A 96 -2.21 -13.05 6.93
C ILE A 96 -3.51 -12.77 6.17
N ARG A 97 -3.40 -12.38 4.90
CA ARG A 97 -4.53 -12.07 4.02
C ARG A 97 -4.32 -12.65 2.62
N SER A 98 -5.44 -13.04 1.99
CA SER A 98 -5.48 -13.49 0.61
C SER A 98 -5.35 -12.31 -0.37
N PRO A 99 -5.01 -12.56 -1.64
CA PRO A 99 -5.03 -11.54 -2.68
C PRO A 99 -6.38 -10.80 -2.78
N GLU A 100 -7.49 -11.52 -2.64
CA GLU A 100 -8.87 -11.02 -2.75
C GLU A 100 -9.33 -10.19 -1.53
N SER A 101 -8.55 -10.17 -0.45
CA SER A 101 -8.95 -9.48 0.77
C SER A 101 -9.06 -7.98 0.52
N LEU A 102 -10.30 -7.48 0.56
CA LEU A 102 -10.62 -6.07 0.37
C LEU A 102 -10.38 -5.28 1.64
N HIS A 103 -9.68 -4.15 1.52
CA HIS A 103 -9.61 -3.18 2.59
C HIS A 103 -9.29 -1.77 2.13
N ARG A 104 -9.41 -0.81 3.05
CA ARG A 104 -8.73 0.47 3.00
C ARG A 104 -8.19 0.83 4.39
N ILE A 105 -7.17 1.66 4.41
CA ILE A 105 -6.45 2.08 5.60
C ILE A 105 -6.73 3.56 5.88
N GLU A 106 -7.15 3.86 7.10
CA GLU A 106 -7.27 5.21 7.62
C GLU A 106 -6.19 5.45 8.69
N ILE A 107 -5.28 6.36 8.40
CA ILE A 107 -4.26 6.82 9.33
C ILE A 107 -4.89 7.88 10.26
N PRO A 108 -4.80 7.73 11.60
CA PRO A 108 -5.33 8.72 12.52
C PRO A 108 -4.72 10.10 12.28
N GLU A 109 -5.56 11.14 12.35
CA GLU A 109 -5.14 12.53 12.21
C GLU A 109 -4.06 12.88 13.26
N GLY A 110 -3.04 13.63 12.84
CA GLY A 110 -1.91 14.01 13.68
C GLY A 110 -0.95 12.87 14.06
N SER A 111 -1.19 11.63 13.62
CA SER A 111 -0.27 10.52 13.89
C SER A 111 0.97 10.56 12.99
N GLN A 112 2.04 9.87 13.40
CA GLN A 112 3.25 9.68 12.58
C GLN A 112 3.11 8.57 11.53
N GLY A 113 1.88 8.09 11.29
CA GLY A 113 1.60 6.95 10.44
C GLY A 113 1.89 5.60 11.11
N SER A 114 2.01 4.56 10.28
CA SER A 114 2.20 3.18 10.72
C SER A 114 3.41 2.54 10.06
N TRP A 115 4.27 1.92 10.86
CA TRP A 115 5.39 1.11 10.39
C TRP A 115 5.06 -0.37 10.52
N SER A 116 5.27 -1.14 9.45
CA SER A 116 5.04 -2.58 9.46
C SER A 116 6.10 -3.35 8.69
N LEU A 117 6.45 -4.54 9.19
CA LEU A 117 7.12 -5.54 8.40
C LEU A 117 6.07 -6.22 7.52
N PHE A 118 6.26 -6.16 6.21
CA PHE A 118 5.32 -6.67 5.22
C PHE A 118 5.99 -7.73 4.36
N PHE A 119 5.42 -8.93 4.39
CA PHE A 119 5.84 -10.07 3.59
C PHE A 119 4.77 -10.36 2.55
N CYS A 120 5.13 -10.42 1.27
CA CYS A 120 4.22 -10.83 0.21
C CYS A 120 4.76 -12.02 -0.56
N GLY A 121 3.85 -12.84 -1.06
CA GLY A 121 4.17 -13.97 -1.94
C GLY A 121 4.29 -13.59 -3.41
N THR A 122 4.19 -14.62 -4.26
CA THR A 122 4.20 -14.48 -5.72
C THR A 122 2.96 -13.74 -6.22
N ARG A 123 3.07 -13.10 -7.39
CA ARG A 123 1.93 -12.43 -8.03
C ARG A 123 0.99 -13.49 -8.60
N MET A 124 -0.25 -13.44 -8.14
CA MET A 124 -1.32 -14.38 -8.52
C MET A 124 -2.36 -13.74 -9.43
N ARG A 125 -2.52 -12.40 -9.36
CA ARG A 125 -3.55 -11.66 -10.09
C ARG A 125 -3.16 -10.20 -10.35
N ASN A 126 -4.03 -9.47 -11.03
CA ASN A 126 -4.06 -8.02 -11.01
C ASN A 126 -4.75 -7.51 -9.73
N TRP A 127 -4.61 -6.22 -9.47
CA TRP A 127 -5.19 -5.57 -8.30
C TRP A 127 -5.94 -4.30 -8.71
N GLY A 128 -6.88 -3.89 -7.86
CA GLY A 128 -7.84 -2.86 -8.20
C GLY A 128 -8.69 -2.43 -7.01
N PHE A 129 -9.70 -1.62 -7.31
CA PHE A 129 -10.58 -0.97 -6.36
C PHE A 129 -12.03 -1.39 -6.58
N ILE A 130 -12.82 -1.40 -5.52
CA ILE A 130 -14.28 -1.53 -5.59
C ILE A 130 -14.89 -0.14 -5.60
N LYS A 131 -15.49 0.23 -6.72
CA LYS A 131 -16.21 1.49 -6.89
C LYS A 131 -17.57 1.20 -7.50
N GLU A 132 -18.63 1.73 -6.91
CA GLU A 132 -20.02 1.47 -7.37
C GLU A 132 -20.29 -0.04 -7.55
N GLU A 133 -19.87 -0.84 -6.56
CA GLU A 133 -20.00 -2.32 -6.52
C GLU A 133 -19.24 -3.08 -7.62
N LYS A 134 -18.40 -2.40 -8.40
CA LYS A 134 -17.61 -3.00 -9.47
C LYS A 134 -16.13 -2.98 -9.15
N TRP A 135 -15.45 -4.06 -9.49
CA TRP A 135 -13.99 -4.11 -9.46
C TRP A 135 -13.41 -3.40 -10.68
N ILE A 136 -12.55 -2.41 -10.45
CA ILE A 136 -11.88 -1.62 -11.48
C ILE A 136 -10.37 -1.81 -11.31
N ASP A 137 -9.66 -2.16 -12.39
CA ASP A 137 -8.20 -2.28 -12.36
C ASP A 137 -7.57 -0.97 -11.87
N HIS A 138 -6.54 -1.07 -11.03
CA HIS A 138 -5.90 0.09 -10.42
C HIS A 138 -5.47 1.17 -11.43
N LYS A 139 -4.99 0.80 -12.63
CA LYS A 139 -4.57 1.79 -13.63
C LYS A 139 -5.76 2.60 -14.12
N GLN A 140 -6.82 1.88 -14.52
CA GLN A 140 -8.05 2.49 -14.98
C GLN A 140 -8.71 3.34 -13.88
N TYR A 141 -8.73 2.86 -12.64
CA TYR A 141 -9.28 3.59 -11.51
C TYR A 141 -8.53 4.92 -11.27
N LEU A 142 -7.19 4.88 -11.29
CA LEU A 142 -6.35 6.06 -11.08
C LEU A 142 -6.47 7.06 -12.24
N GLU A 143 -6.57 6.60 -13.48
CA GLU A 143 -6.81 7.46 -14.66
C GLU A 143 -8.18 8.15 -14.61
N GLN A 144 -9.25 7.40 -14.28
CA GLN A 144 -10.61 7.96 -14.17
C GLN A 144 -10.73 9.02 -13.08
N ARG A 145 -10.02 8.85 -11.95
CA ARG A 145 -9.99 9.87 -10.90
C ARG A 145 -9.36 11.16 -11.37
N LYS A 146 -8.21 11.10 -12.05
CA LYS A 146 -7.53 12.29 -12.57
C LYS A 146 -8.43 13.09 -13.51
N TYR A 147 -9.08 12.42 -14.46
CA TYR A 147 -9.97 13.08 -15.42
C TYR A 147 -11.19 13.75 -14.76
N LYS A 148 -11.78 13.09 -13.75
CA LYS A 148 -12.92 13.65 -13.01
C LYS A 148 -12.55 14.90 -12.20
N GLU A 149 -11.32 14.96 -11.70
CA GLU A 149 -10.82 16.10 -10.94
C GLU A 149 -10.51 17.29 -11.87
N GLU A 150 -9.86 17.06 -13.02
CA GLU A 150 -9.57 18.09 -14.03
C GLU A 150 -10.84 18.67 -14.70
N SER A 151 -11.91 17.88 -14.80
CA SER A 151 -13.18 18.33 -15.40
C SER A 151 -14.10 19.08 -14.42
N CYS A 152 -13.79 19.06 -13.12
CA CYS A 152 -14.53 19.78 -12.06
C CYS A 152 -13.77 20.98 -11.49
N SER A 153 -12.54 21.25 -11.95
CA SER A 153 -11.71 22.42 -11.63
C SER A 153 -11.82 23.50 -12.70
#